data_AF-A0A1C5DR93-F1
#
_entry.id   AF-A0A1C5DR93-F1
#
_cell.length_a   1.000
_cell.length_b   1.000
_cell.length_c   1.000
_cell.angle_alpha   90.00
_cell.angle_beta   90.00
_cell.angle_gamma   90.00
#
_symmetry.space_group_name_H-M   'P 1'
#
loop_
_entity.id
_entity.type
_entity.pdbx_description
1 polymer ?
#
loop_
_entity_poly.entity_id
_entity_poly.type
_entity_poly.pdbx_seq_one_letter_code
_entity_poly.pdbx_strand_id
1 'polypeptide(L)'
;MSTGDAVRPTAAVERGIASADALFSLEGIPEGAVVPEPEGEAAIEAAVERLGSRFARLDGQVRHALRRTRDHAGNLSNDRLQGLSEIVQNAEDLDATDVRILTRERELLVAHNGSPVRLPDVLALAMPWLTSKSEQAESTGRVGIGLMTLQFLSPHLEVRCGHYRFRVGDPDISVAEPFPVPDWFAGDAWTVLRVPLEPGVLGADEVDVWLAEWGDSALLFLGSVGSVTHLDEQGGVRHRLALVREVGEPFEAVVGGQSVDVETCEARADDGSRWLVCRTTVPSPSGITRSHKTVGPTTAIAVALPLGGPDDGGRIYAGLPVEHTAPALCASAQFDPIASRQALDDTPWNRALNELVGDLWTAAVLWQFRRDPARAWRAVPLPDDMRDARDPVAALERLLLGRARAGVSHGLVLDVAGQGPLGLGDLAVEDEMLVGVVSEEEVSRVAERTAVLPGLARDEDGRWRGVLADWEDHDGAFPVTVDLYDALRLLDDETRSPQANIRSPPRRDLPQTSIPLCCRAAGSWTTQGAVTVCPDLRNLWCSPTSRGASVPVSGSPGRSIRHSLPTPTRRGR
;
A
#
# COMPACT_ATOMS: atom_id res chain seq x y z
N MET A 1 -56.22 41.17 -12.09
CA MET A 1 -54.96 40.77 -12.76
C MET A 1 -53.89 41.73 -12.29
N SER A 2 -53.13 41.34 -11.26
CA SER A 2 -51.99 42.12 -10.77
C SER A 2 -50.77 41.67 -11.56
N THR A 3 -50.28 42.52 -12.46
CA THR A 3 -48.96 42.37 -13.08
C THR A 3 -47.92 42.55 -11.97
N GLY A 4 -47.37 41.44 -11.49
CA GLY A 4 -46.28 41.45 -10.53
C GLY A 4 -45.08 42.17 -11.13
N ASP A 5 -44.58 43.19 -10.43
CA ASP A 5 -43.29 43.80 -10.72
C ASP A 5 -42.22 42.71 -10.72
N ALA A 6 -41.60 42.51 -11.89
CA ALA A 6 -40.39 41.71 -11.98
C ALA A 6 -39.31 42.46 -11.19
N VAL A 7 -39.04 42.00 -9.97
CA VAL A 7 -37.94 42.48 -9.13
C VAL A 7 -36.67 42.36 -9.96
N ARG A 8 -36.06 43.50 -10.29
CA ARG A 8 -34.80 43.50 -11.04
C ARG A 8 -33.75 42.78 -10.20
N PRO A 9 -32.98 41.85 -10.80
CA PRO A 9 -31.90 41.19 -10.10
C PRO A 9 -30.92 42.23 -9.58
N THR A 10 -30.38 42.00 -8.37
CA THR A 10 -29.37 42.89 -7.81
C THR A 10 -28.10 42.80 -8.67
N ALA A 11 -27.26 43.84 -8.62
CA ALA A 11 -25.99 43.83 -9.36
C ALA A 11 -25.08 42.63 -9.00
N ALA A 12 -25.20 42.09 -7.77
CA ALA A 12 -24.49 40.88 -7.35
C ALA A 12 -25.01 39.62 -8.06
N VAL A 13 -26.33 39.48 -8.18
CA VAL A 13 -26.98 38.39 -8.92
C VAL A 13 -26.59 38.42 -10.40
N GLU A 14 -26.62 39.60 -11.03
CA GLU A 14 -26.20 39.75 -12.43
C GLU A 14 -24.74 39.35 -12.65
N ARG A 15 -23.85 39.70 -11.71
CA ARG A 15 -22.44 39.25 -11.73
C ARG A 15 -22.31 37.73 -11.58
N GLY A 16 -23.05 37.12 -10.65
CA GLY A 16 -23.04 35.66 -10.48
C GLY A 16 -23.47 34.92 -11.75
N ILE A 17 -24.53 35.38 -12.41
CA ILE A 17 -24.99 34.85 -13.70
C ILE A 17 -23.91 35.01 -14.78
N ALA A 18 -23.26 36.18 -14.85
CA ALA A 18 -22.19 36.43 -15.82
C ALA A 18 -20.97 35.54 -15.58
N SER A 19 -20.59 35.28 -14.34
CA SER A 19 -19.52 34.34 -13.98
C SER A 19 -19.83 32.92 -14.42
N ALA A 20 -21.06 32.43 -14.18
CA ALA A 20 -21.50 31.12 -14.64
C ALA A 20 -21.47 31.00 -16.17
N ASP A 21 -21.89 32.05 -16.89
CA ASP A 21 -21.83 32.10 -18.34
C ASP A 21 -20.40 32.10 -18.90
N ALA A 22 -19.50 32.85 -18.25
CA ALA A 22 -18.10 32.88 -18.61
C ALA A 22 -17.46 31.50 -18.41
N LEU A 23 -17.68 30.88 -17.26
CA LEU A 23 -17.18 29.54 -16.92
C LEU A 23 -17.68 28.50 -17.93
N PHE A 24 -18.98 28.45 -18.22
CA PHE A 24 -19.56 27.47 -19.14
C PHE A 24 -19.07 27.62 -20.59
N SER A 25 -18.55 28.80 -20.95
CA SER A 25 -18.03 29.08 -22.29
C SER A 25 -16.56 28.71 -22.46
N LEU A 26 -15.86 28.31 -21.37
CA LEU A 26 -14.47 27.87 -21.44
C LEU A 26 -14.36 26.47 -22.05
N GLU A 27 -13.31 26.27 -22.83
CA GLU A 27 -12.87 24.93 -23.23
C GLU A 27 -12.02 24.33 -22.10
N GLY A 28 -12.55 23.29 -21.44
CA GLY A 28 -11.93 22.75 -20.23
C GLY A 28 -12.04 23.70 -19.02
N ILE A 29 -11.25 23.43 -17.98
CA ILE A 29 -11.03 24.36 -16.86
C ILE A 29 -9.51 24.61 -16.79
N PRO A 30 -8.98 25.57 -17.58
CA PRO A 30 -7.55 25.79 -17.66
C PRO A 30 -6.96 26.21 -16.31
N GLU A 31 -5.74 25.79 -16.03
CA GLU A 31 -5.04 26.14 -14.80
C GLU A 31 -4.93 27.67 -14.64
N GLY A 32 -5.29 28.19 -13.46
CA GLY A 32 -5.29 29.63 -13.19
C GLY A 32 -6.45 30.42 -13.80
N ALA A 33 -7.46 29.78 -14.40
CA ALA A 33 -8.68 30.46 -14.84
C ALA A 33 -9.40 31.12 -13.65
N VAL A 34 -9.29 32.44 -13.55
CA VAL A 34 -9.99 33.22 -12.51
C VAL A 34 -11.39 33.55 -12.99
N VAL A 35 -12.35 32.69 -12.65
CA VAL A 35 -13.77 33.05 -12.72
C VAL A 35 -14.12 33.84 -11.45
N PRO A 36 -14.71 35.06 -11.57
CA PRO A 36 -15.12 35.83 -10.41
C PRO A 36 -16.12 35.04 -9.55
N GLU A 37 -15.83 34.91 -8.26
CA GLU A 37 -16.69 34.18 -7.33
C GLU A 37 -17.99 34.96 -7.07
N PRO A 38 -19.18 34.35 -7.15
CA PRO A 38 -20.42 35.00 -6.76
C PRO A 38 -20.44 35.30 -5.25
N GLU A 39 -20.88 36.50 -4.87
CA GLU A 39 -20.90 36.94 -3.46
C GLU A 39 -22.33 36.89 -2.89
N GLY A 40 -22.50 36.09 -1.83
CA GLY A 40 -23.76 35.95 -1.09
C GLY A 40 -24.73 34.93 -1.70
N GLU A 41 -25.67 34.49 -0.86
CA GLU A 41 -26.62 33.39 -1.16
C GLU A 41 -27.35 33.57 -2.49
N ALA A 42 -28.02 34.71 -2.70
CA ALA A 42 -28.81 34.95 -3.91
C ALA A 42 -27.96 34.94 -5.20
N ALA A 43 -26.71 35.42 -5.15
CA ALA A 43 -25.84 35.45 -6.33
C ALA A 43 -25.29 34.05 -6.65
N ILE A 44 -24.98 33.26 -5.62
CA ILE A 44 -24.54 31.88 -5.74
C ILE A 44 -25.66 31.00 -6.29
N GLU A 45 -26.87 31.08 -5.73
CA GLU A 45 -28.03 30.35 -6.24
C GLU A 45 -28.30 30.68 -7.72
N ALA A 46 -28.30 31.97 -8.07
CA ALA A 46 -28.49 32.38 -9.46
C ALA A 46 -27.39 31.88 -10.41
N ALA A 47 -26.14 31.79 -9.94
CA ALA A 47 -25.04 31.21 -10.72
C ALA A 47 -25.24 29.70 -10.95
N VAL A 48 -25.64 28.95 -9.91
CA VAL A 48 -25.95 27.51 -9.99
C VAL A 48 -27.14 27.26 -10.91
N GLU A 49 -28.24 28.00 -10.75
CA GLU A 49 -29.41 27.93 -11.65
C GLU A 49 -29.02 28.25 -13.09
N ARG A 50 -28.13 29.23 -13.28
CA ARG A 50 -27.63 29.58 -14.61
C ARG A 50 -26.89 28.42 -15.25
N LEU A 51 -25.96 27.78 -14.53
CA LEU A 51 -25.28 26.56 -15.00
C LEU A 51 -26.30 25.48 -15.37
N GLY A 52 -27.27 25.18 -14.49
CA GLY A 52 -28.35 24.24 -14.78
C GLY A 52 -29.11 24.55 -16.06
N SER A 53 -29.48 25.82 -16.27
CA SER A 53 -30.17 26.26 -17.48
C SER A 53 -29.34 26.11 -18.75
N ARG A 54 -28.00 26.22 -18.64
CA ARG A 54 -27.07 25.98 -19.75
C ARG A 54 -27.02 24.50 -20.12
N PHE A 55 -26.91 23.61 -19.13
CA PHE A 55 -26.98 22.17 -19.33
C PHE A 55 -28.29 21.73 -19.98
N ALA A 56 -29.43 22.22 -19.48
CA ALA A 56 -30.75 21.88 -20.01
C ALA A 56 -30.94 22.30 -21.48
N ARG A 57 -30.21 23.33 -21.94
CA ARG A 57 -30.25 23.85 -23.32
C ARG A 57 -29.28 23.17 -24.28
N LEU A 58 -28.43 22.25 -23.80
CA LEU A 58 -27.58 21.45 -24.68
C LEU A 58 -28.44 20.57 -25.61
N ASP A 59 -27.95 20.39 -26.85
CA ASP A 59 -28.59 19.53 -27.84
C ASP A 59 -28.83 18.12 -27.30
N GLY A 60 -29.95 17.51 -27.71
CA GLY A 60 -30.37 16.21 -27.17
C GLY A 60 -29.32 15.10 -27.33
N GLN A 61 -28.56 15.10 -28.43
CA GLN A 61 -27.47 14.12 -28.65
C GLN A 61 -26.28 14.37 -27.72
N VAL A 62 -25.94 15.63 -27.44
CA VAL A 62 -24.87 15.99 -26.50
C VAL A 62 -25.26 15.56 -25.09
N ARG A 63 -26.49 15.86 -24.66
CA ARG A 63 -27.00 15.39 -23.36
C ARG A 63 -27.00 13.88 -23.27
N HIS A 64 -27.47 13.17 -24.31
CA HIS A 64 -27.45 11.71 -24.33
C HIS A 64 -26.02 11.15 -24.21
N ALA A 65 -25.04 11.74 -24.90
CA ALA A 65 -23.65 11.34 -24.81
C ALA A 65 -23.11 11.54 -23.38
N LEU A 66 -23.36 12.70 -22.76
CA LEU A 66 -22.93 12.96 -21.37
C LEU A 66 -23.52 11.95 -20.37
N ARG A 67 -24.80 11.60 -20.53
CA ARG A 67 -25.46 10.56 -19.72
C ARG A 67 -24.78 9.21 -19.85
N ARG A 68 -24.56 8.75 -21.08
CA ARG A 68 -23.91 7.46 -21.35
C ARG A 68 -22.49 7.39 -20.79
N THR A 69 -21.75 8.49 -20.90
CA THR A 69 -20.41 8.60 -20.35
C THR A 69 -20.41 8.51 -18.82
N ARG A 70 -21.40 9.14 -18.18
CA ARG A 70 -21.63 9.08 -16.74
C ARG A 70 -22.00 7.66 -16.28
N ASP A 71 -22.95 7.02 -16.96
CA ASP A 71 -23.35 5.62 -16.70
C ASP A 71 -22.16 4.67 -16.82
N HIS A 72 -21.32 4.86 -17.85
CA HIS A 72 -20.14 4.05 -18.05
C HIS A 72 -19.11 4.25 -16.93
N ALA A 73 -18.87 5.50 -16.54
CA ALA A 73 -17.97 5.84 -15.44
C ALA A 73 -18.43 5.22 -14.10
N GLY A 74 -19.73 5.21 -13.84
CA GLY A 74 -20.31 4.54 -12.67
C GLY A 74 -19.94 3.05 -12.61
N ASN A 75 -19.89 2.36 -13.76
CA ASN A 75 -19.62 0.91 -13.85
C ASN A 75 -18.13 0.52 -13.92
N LEU A 76 -17.18 1.44 -13.71
CA LEU A 76 -15.74 1.15 -13.84
C LEU A 76 -15.13 0.44 -12.62
N SER A 77 -15.74 0.55 -11.45
CA SER A 77 -15.29 -0.11 -10.23
C SER A 77 -16.25 -1.20 -9.79
N ASN A 78 -15.72 -2.32 -9.30
CA ASN A 78 -16.49 -3.35 -8.62
C ASN A 78 -16.71 -3.03 -7.14
N ASP A 79 -15.96 -2.06 -6.58
CA ASP A 79 -16.19 -1.54 -5.24
C ASP A 79 -17.25 -0.43 -5.28
N ARG A 80 -18.41 -0.69 -4.67
CA ARG A 80 -19.54 0.24 -4.58
C ARG A 80 -19.25 1.45 -3.67
N LEU A 81 -18.27 1.34 -2.78
CA LEU A 81 -17.82 2.39 -1.88
C LEU A 81 -16.55 3.09 -2.36
N GLN A 82 -16.04 2.76 -3.56
CA GLN A 82 -14.93 3.47 -4.20
C GLN A 82 -15.16 4.99 -4.19
N GLY A 83 -16.40 5.45 -4.33
CA GLY A 83 -16.72 6.87 -4.29
C GLY A 83 -16.34 7.57 -2.98
N LEU A 84 -16.31 6.85 -1.85
CA LEU A 84 -15.81 7.39 -0.57
C LEU A 84 -14.31 7.67 -0.62
N SER A 85 -13.54 6.80 -1.28
CA SER A 85 -12.10 7.01 -1.45
C SER A 85 -11.79 8.28 -2.22
N GLU A 86 -12.60 8.56 -3.24
CA GLU A 86 -12.48 9.75 -4.06
C GLU A 86 -12.84 11.02 -3.29
N ILE A 87 -13.75 10.93 -2.31
CA ILE A 87 -14.02 12.04 -1.39
C ILE A 87 -12.79 12.29 -0.50
N VAL A 88 -12.14 11.24 0.01
CA VAL A 88 -10.90 11.38 0.79
C VAL A 88 -9.77 12.01 -0.05
N GLN A 89 -9.62 11.60 -1.32
CA GLN A 89 -8.64 12.23 -2.23
C GLN A 89 -8.97 13.71 -2.52
N ASN A 90 -10.25 14.03 -2.74
CA ASN A 90 -10.65 15.41 -2.95
C ASN A 90 -10.44 16.26 -1.68
N ALA A 91 -10.67 15.69 -0.51
CA ALA A 91 -10.39 16.32 0.77
C ALA A 91 -8.88 16.60 0.92
N GLU A 92 -8.04 15.63 0.59
CA GLU A 92 -6.57 15.79 0.55
C GLU A 92 -6.12 16.87 -0.44
N ASP A 93 -6.63 16.85 -1.68
CA ASP A 93 -6.32 17.87 -2.69
C ASP A 93 -6.80 19.29 -2.28
N LEU A 94 -7.67 19.39 -1.27
CA LEU A 94 -8.20 20.63 -0.71
C LEU A 94 -7.59 20.95 0.68
N ASP A 95 -6.51 20.28 1.07
CA ASP A 95 -5.80 20.45 2.34
C ASP A 95 -6.68 20.21 3.58
N ALA A 96 -7.65 19.29 3.49
CA ALA A 96 -8.45 18.87 4.63
C ALA A 96 -7.61 18.07 5.64
N THR A 97 -7.84 18.27 6.93
CA THR A 97 -7.24 17.43 7.98
C THR A 97 -8.15 16.29 8.40
N ASP A 98 -9.46 16.42 8.20
CA ASP A 98 -10.47 15.52 8.73
C ASP A 98 -11.57 15.23 7.72
N VAL A 99 -11.91 13.95 7.60
CA VAL A 99 -13.08 13.46 6.85
C VAL A 99 -14.01 12.73 7.81
N ARG A 100 -15.32 13.02 7.72
CA ARG A 100 -16.36 12.42 8.55
C ARG A 100 -17.42 11.77 7.67
N ILE A 101 -17.86 10.58 8.07
CA ILE A 101 -18.89 9.81 7.40
C ILE A 101 -20.03 9.58 8.40
N LEU A 102 -21.27 9.76 7.96
CA LEU A 102 -22.47 9.44 8.73
C LEU A 102 -23.45 8.69 7.84
N THR A 103 -23.75 7.45 8.22
CA THR A 103 -24.72 6.60 7.51
C THR A 103 -26.05 6.61 8.24
N ARG A 104 -27.13 6.88 7.51
CA ARG A 104 -28.53 6.83 7.97
C ARG A 104 -29.34 5.95 7.04
N GLU A 105 -30.54 5.54 7.46
CA GLU A 105 -31.42 4.67 6.66
C GLU A 105 -31.67 5.18 5.23
N ARG A 106 -31.74 6.51 5.05
CA ARG A 106 -32.12 7.15 3.77
C ARG A 106 -31.06 8.08 3.19
N GLU A 107 -29.88 8.16 3.79
CA GLU A 107 -28.81 9.03 3.29
C GLU A 107 -27.45 8.63 3.85
N LEU A 108 -26.43 8.92 3.06
CA LEU A 108 -25.04 8.92 3.46
C LEU A 108 -24.54 10.36 3.40
N LEU A 109 -24.03 10.87 4.52
CA LEU A 109 -23.37 12.17 4.60
C LEU A 109 -21.86 11.95 4.69
N VAL A 110 -21.09 12.68 3.89
CA VAL A 110 -19.64 12.73 3.98
C VAL A 110 -19.21 14.18 4.04
N ALA A 111 -18.40 14.55 5.02
CA ALA A 111 -17.96 15.92 5.22
C ALA A 111 -16.44 16.02 5.36
N HIS A 112 -15.86 17.11 4.86
CA HIS A 112 -14.45 17.44 5.09
C HIS A 112 -14.26 18.92 5.39
N ASN A 113 -13.15 19.24 6.06
CA ASN A 113 -12.82 20.59 6.51
C ASN A 113 -11.78 21.34 5.67
N GLY A 114 -11.42 20.78 4.52
CA GLY A 114 -10.56 21.44 3.53
C GLY A 114 -11.17 22.70 2.93
N SER A 115 -10.48 23.23 1.92
CA SER A 115 -10.87 24.45 1.21
C SER A 115 -12.33 24.42 0.72
N PRO A 116 -13.05 25.57 0.81
CA PRO A 116 -14.46 25.63 0.48
C PRO A 116 -14.73 25.47 -1.01
N VAL A 117 -15.93 25.02 -1.34
CA VAL A 117 -16.40 24.88 -2.72
C VAL A 117 -16.44 26.24 -3.43
N ARG A 118 -16.02 26.24 -4.70
CA ARG A 118 -16.06 27.39 -5.60
C ARG A 118 -16.92 27.09 -6.84
N LEU A 119 -17.31 28.13 -7.57
CA LEU A 119 -18.14 27.98 -8.77
C LEU A 119 -17.57 26.98 -9.82
N PRO A 120 -16.24 26.95 -10.10
CA PRO A 120 -15.67 25.95 -11.01
C PRO A 120 -15.87 24.50 -10.54
N ASP A 121 -15.88 24.26 -9.24
CA ASP A 121 -16.05 22.91 -8.67
C ASP A 121 -17.47 22.38 -8.92
N VAL A 122 -18.48 23.25 -8.90
CA VAL A 122 -19.87 22.90 -9.26
C VAL A 122 -19.94 22.31 -10.67
N LEU A 123 -19.21 22.92 -11.62
CA LEU A 123 -19.16 22.45 -13.00
C LEU A 123 -18.34 21.16 -13.13
N ALA A 124 -17.20 21.07 -12.45
CA ALA A 124 -16.34 19.90 -12.46
C ALA A 124 -17.04 18.66 -11.89
N LEU A 125 -17.84 18.81 -10.83
CA LEU A 125 -18.64 17.72 -10.26
C LEU A 125 -19.74 17.22 -11.22
N ALA A 126 -20.25 18.09 -12.07
CA ALA A 126 -21.33 17.78 -13.01
C ALA A 126 -20.86 17.13 -14.31
N MET A 127 -19.66 17.43 -14.78
CA MET A 127 -19.17 16.96 -16.07
C MET A 127 -18.21 15.77 -15.93
N PRO A 128 -18.57 14.58 -16.46
CA PRO A 128 -17.64 13.46 -16.55
C PRO A 128 -16.41 13.84 -17.36
N TRP A 129 -15.22 13.40 -16.94
CA TRP A 129 -13.96 13.64 -17.66
C TRP A 129 -13.51 15.10 -17.73
N LEU A 130 -14.25 16.02 -17.09
CA LEU A 130 -13.80 17.38 -16.85
C LEU A 130 -13.09 17.42 -15.50
N THR A 131 -11.81 17.78 -15.54
CA THR A 131 -11.02 18.01 -14.34
C THR A 131 -10.18 19.27 -14.56
N SER A 132 -10.05 20.09 -13.53
CA SER A 132 -9.05 21.17 -13.49
C SER A 132 -7.63 20.62 -13.24
N LYS A 133 -7.50 19.32 -12.98
CA LYS A 133 -6.30 18.67 -12.44
C LYS A 133 -5.47 17.90 -13.46
N SER A 134 -5.86 17.87 -14.75
CA SER A 134 -5.13 17.12 -15.79
C SER A 134 -3.73 17.67 -16.06
N GLU A 135 -3.54 18.98 -15.84
CA GLU A 135 -2.26 19.68 -16.00
C GLU A 135 -1.44 19.68 -14.69
N GLN A 136 -2.05 19.37 -13.54
CA GLN A 136 -1.41 19.35 -12.23
C GLN A 136 -0.74 17.99 -11.96
N ALA A 137 0.57 17.91 -12.23
CA ALA A 137 1.36 16.69 -12.07
C ALA A 137 1.20 16.03 -10.67
N GLU A 138 1.06 16.83 -9.62
CA GLU A 138 1.00 16.37 -8.22
C GLU A 138 -0.41 16.02 -7.72
N SER A 139 -1.49 16.46 -8.37
CA SER A 139 -2.85 16.19 -7.84
C SER A 139 -3.22 14.70 -7.92
N THR A 140 -3.88 14.16 -6.90
CA THR A 140 -4.22 12.73 -6.88
C THR A 140 -5.38 12.40 -7.85
N GLY A 141 -6.28 13.35 -8.07
CA GLY A 141 -7.44 13.21 -8.95
C GLY A 141 -7.07 13.18 -10.44
N ARG A 142 -7.40 12.09 -11.14
CA ARG A 142 -6.98 11.87 -12.55
C ARG A 142 -7.98 12.35 -13.60
N VAL A 143 -9.26 11.95 -13.50
CA VAL A 143 -10.19 12.07 -14.63
C VAL A 143 -11.59 12.58 -14.29
N GLY A 144 -11.85 13.07 -13.07
CA GLY A 144 -13.17 13.62 -12.72
C GLY A 144 -14.32 12.59 -12.75
N ILE A 145 -14.00 11.30 -12.76
CA ILE A 145 -14.98 10.19 -12.78
C ILE A 145 -15.20 9.53 -11.43
N GLY A 146 -14.30 9.76 -10.46
CA GLY A 146 -14.28 9.01 -9.21
C GLY A 146 -15.59 9.09 -8.43
N LEU A 147 -16.09 10.31 -8.21
CA LEU A 147 -17.36 10.54 -7.52
C LEU A 147 -18.58 10.01 -8.28
N MET A 148 -18.44 9.65 -9.56
CA MET A 148 -19.52 9.05 -10.34
C MET A 148 -19.79 7.61 -9.94
N THR A 149 -18.86 6.93 -9.28
CA THR A 149 -19.08 5.58 -8.71
C THR A 149 -20.15 5.57 -7.62
N LEU A 150 -20.40 6.70 -6.94
CA LEU A 150 -21.53 6.85 -5.99
C LEU A 150 -22.90 6.73 -6.67
N GLN A 151 -22.97 6.70 -8.00
CA GLN A 151 -24.23 6.46 -8.72
C GLN A 151 -24.82 5.08 -8.47
N PHE A 152 -23.99 4.11 -8.06
CA PHE A 152 -24.48 2.83 -7.56
C PHE A 152 -25.34 2.96 -6.31
N LEU A 153 -25.19 4.04 -5.54
CA LEU A 153 -25.96 4.33 -4.34
C LEU A 153 -27.12 5.28 -4.62
N SER A 154 -26.91 6.31 -5.44
CA SER A 154 -27.91 7.33 -5.77
C SER A 154 -27.72 7.93 -7.16
N PRO A 155 -28.79 8.18 -7.94
CA PRO A 155 -28.67 8.84 -9.24
C PRO A 155 -28.20 10.31 -9.14
N HIS A 156 -28.21 10.91 -7.94
CA HIS A 156 -27.76 12.28 -7.71
C HIS A 156 -27.01 12.43 -6.39
N LEU A 157 -26.16 13.44 -6.35
CA LEU A 157 -25.39 13.90 -5.20
C LEU A 157 -25.81 15.32 -4.88
N GLU A 158 -25.93 15.65 -3.60
CA GLU A 158 -26.16 17.01 -3.12
C GLU A 158 -24.94 17.50 -2.35
N VAL A 159 -24.59 18.77 -2.51
CA VAL A 159 -23.42 19.38 -1.88
C VAL A 159 -23.84 20.66 -1.16
N ARG A 160 -23.34 20.83 0.05
CA ARG A 160 -23.49 22.04 0.87
C ARG A 160 -22.11 22.53 1.33
N CYS A 161 -21.80 23.80 1.14
CA CYS A 161 -20.61 24.46 1.69
C CYS A 161 -20.86 25.97 1.80
N GLY A 162 -20.99 26.52 3.01
CA GLY A 162 -21.43 27.89 3.21
C GLY A 162 -22.73 28.20 2.47
N HIS A 163 -22.70 29.15 1.54
CA HIS A 163 -23.85 29.52 0.69
C HIS A 163 -24.06 28.61 -0.53
N TYR A 164 -23.09 27.75 -0.87
CA TYR A 164 -23.27 26.78 -1.95
C TYR A 164 -24.21 25.67 -1.49
N ARG A 165 -25.29 25.48 -2.27
CA ARG A 165 -26.22 24.37 -2.14
C ARG A 165 -26.67 23.93 -3.52
N PHE A 166 -26.17 22.80 -3.98
CA PHE A 166 -26.46 22.33 -5.34
C PHE A 166 -26.58 20.82 -5.40
N ARG A 167 -27.35 20.36 -6.38
CA ARG A 167 -27.53 18.95 -6.74
C ARG A 167 -26.89 18.72 -8.10
N VAL A 168 -26.18 17.60 -8.20
CA VAL A 168 -25.60 17.08 -9.44
C VAL A 168 -26.13 15.67 -9.68
N GLY A 169 -26.76 15.42 -10.82
CA GLY A 169 -27.31 14.12 -11.18
C GLY A 169 -27.64 14.03 -12.66
N ASP A 170 -28.31 12.95 -13.09
CA ASP A 170 -28.62 12.75 -14.51
C ASP A 170 -29.69 13.75 -15.04
N PRO A 171 -29.33 14.71 -15.92
CA PRO A 171 -28.02 15.28 -16.24
C PRO A 171 -27.94 16.75 -15.80
N ASP A 172 -28.65 17.10 -14.74
CA ASP A 172 -28.95 18.48 -14.40
C ASP A 172 -28.17 18.94 -13.17
N ILE A 173 -27.71 20.19 -13.25
CA ILE A 173 -27.30 20.99 -12.10
C ILE A 173 -28.53 21.76 -11.64
N SER A 174 -28.82 21.74 -10.35
CA SER A 174 -29.88 22.55 -9.76
C SER A 174 -29.49 23.01 -8.37
N VAL A 175 -30.15 24.06 -7.87
CA VAL A 175 -30.06 24.41 -6.45
C VAL A 175 -30.72 23.27 -5.66
N ALA A 176 -29.99 22.71 -4.70
CA ALA A 176 -30.56 21.65 -3.85
C ALA A 176 -31.51 22.27 -2.82
N GLU A 177 -32.44 21.48 -2.30
CA GLU A 177 -33.22 21.90 -1.12
C GLU A 177 -32.31 21.87 0.12
N PRO A 178 -32.52 22.77 1.11
CA PRO A 178 -31.79 22.69 2.35
C PRO A 178 -32.05 21.34 3.04
N PHE A 179 -30.97 20.65 3.41
CA PHE A 179 -31.04 19.44 4.21
C PHE A 179 -30.37 19.66 5.58
N PRO A 180 -30.89 19.05 6.65
CA PRO A 180 -30.34 19.20 7.99
C PRO A 180 -29.00 18.47 8.10
N VAL A 181 -27.98 19.21 8.53
CA VAL A 181 -26.69 18.63 8.94
C VAL A 181 -26.56 18.90 10.43
N PRO A 182 -26.32 17.87 11.25
CA PRO A 182 -26.12 18.09 12.68
C PRO A 182 -24.90 18.97 12.95
N ASP A 183 -25.02 19.91 13.89
CA ASP A 183 -23.93 20.83 14.24
C ASP A 183 -22.67 20.10 14.75
N TRP A 184 -22.85 18.93 15.37
CA TRP A 184 -21.75 18.08 15.82
C TRP A 184 -21.04 17.36 14.66
N PHE A 185 -21.72 17.16 13.52
CA PHE A 185 -21.18 16.43 12.38
C PHE A 185 -20.26 17.31 11.54
N ALA A 186 -20.70 18.51 11.17
CA ALA A 186 -19.92 19.42 10.33
C ALA A 186 -20.35 20.87 10.54
N GLY A 187 -19.37 21.78 10.58
CA GLY A 187 -19.64 23.23 10.65
C GLY A 187 -20.07 23.83 9.32
N ASP A 188 -20.45 25.10 9.31
CA ASP A 188 -20.95 25.79 8.09
C ASP A 188 -19.90 25.92 6.98
N ALA A 189 -18.62 26.02 7.36
CA ALA A 189 -17.50 26.12 6.42
C ALA A 189 -17.07 24.76 5.85
N TRP A 190 -17.57 23.64 6.40
CA TRP A 190 -17.24 22.32 5.88
C TRP A 190 -17.99 22.06 4.58
N THR A 191 -17.36 21.32 3.69
CA THR A 191 -18.03 20.77 2.52
C THR A 191 -18.72 19.48 2.94
N VAL A 192 -20.04 19.42 2.76
CA VAL A 192 -20.88 18.27 3.09
C VAL A 192 -21.52 17.73 1.81
N LEU A 193 -21.20 16.49 1.51
CA LEU A 193 -21.75 15.69 0.42
C LEU A 193 -22.86 14.81 1.00
N ARG A 194 -24.05 14.87 0.39
CA ARG A 194 -25.20 14.03 0.72
C ARG A 194 -25.53 13.14 -0.46
N VAL A 195 -25.53 11.84 -0.22
CA VAL A 195 -25.96 10.79 -1.15
C VAL A 195 -27.29 10.24 -0.64
N PRO A 196 -28.44 10.63 -1.23
CA PRO A 196 -29.73 10.06 -0.85
C PRO A 196 -29.79 8.57 -1.14
N LEU A 197 -30.29 7.77 -0.19
CA LEU A 197 -30.33 6.31 -0.31
C LEU A 197 -31.78 5.82 -0.36
N GLU A 198 -32.03 4.80 -1.18
CA GLU A 198 -33.20 3.96 -1.00
C GLU A 198 -32.98 3.04 0.23
N PRO A 199 -34.04 2.69 0.98
CA PRO A 199 -33.92 1.84 2.15
C PRO A 199 -33.22 0.51 1.84
N GLY A 200 -32.21 0.16 2.63
CA GLY A 200 -31.46 -1.09 2.51
C GLY A 200 -30.39 -1.12 1.41
N VAL A 201 -30.10 0.01 0.75
CA VAL A 201 -29.04 0.09 -0.28
C VAL A 201 -27.63 0.04 0.29
N LEU A 202 -27.44 0.60 1.49
CA LEU A 202 -26.18 0.67 2.23
C LEU A 202 -26.47 0.66 3.74
N GLY A 203 -25.84 -0.26 4.47
CA GLY A 203 -25.83 -0.30 5.93
C GLY A 203 -24.59 0.37 6.53
N ALA A 204 -24.70 0.83 7.78
CA ALA A 204 -23.56 1.38 8.52
C ALA A 204 -22.42 0.36 8.68
N ASP A 205 -22.76 -0.92 8.91
CA ASP A 205 -21.76 -1.99 9.07
C ASP A 205 -20.95 -2.22 7.78
N GLU A 206 -21.52 -1.95 6.59
CA GLU A 206 -20.77 -2.05 5.32
C GLU A 206 -19.67 -0.97 5.24
N VAL A 207 -19.93 0.23 5.75
CA VAL A 207 -18.93 1.31 5.84
C VAL A 207 -17.86 0.97 6.88
N ASP A 208 -18.24 0.35 8.00
CA ASP A 208 -17.28 -0.10 9.02
C ASP A 208 -16.34 -1.18 8.49
N VAL A 209 -16.87 -2.15 7.73
CA VAL A 209 -16.06 -3.19 7.06
C VAL A 209 -15.12 -2.56 6.04
N TRP A 210 -15.62 -1.63 5.22
CA TRP A 210 -14.80 -0.93 4.23
C TRP A 210 -13.65 -0.13 4.87
N LEU A 211 -13.90 0.58 5.97
CA LEU A 211 -12.83 1.27 6.71
C LEU A 211 -11.85 0.27 7.35
N ALA A 212 -12.34 -0.86 7.87
CA ALA A 212 -11.48 -1.90 8.44
C ALA A 212 -10.56 -2.54 7.39
N GLU A 213 -11.04 -2.75 6.15
CA GLU A 213 -10.23 -3.25 5.04
C GLU A 213 -9.14 -2.25 4.63
N TRP A 214 -9.45 -0.95 4.70
CA TRP A 214 -8.48 0.11 4.50
C TRP A 214 -7.41 0.14 5.58
N GLY A 215 -7.83 0.08 6.85
CA GLY A 215 -6.95 0.23 8.01
C GLY A 215 -6.27 1.59 8.07
N ASP A 216 -5.56 1.86 9.18
CA ASP A 216 -4.85 3.13 9.37
C ASP A 216 -3.74 3.35 8.33
N SER A 217 -3.17 2.27 7.79
CA SER A 217 -2.15 2.34 6.75
C SER A 217 -2.66 3.06 5.49
N ALA A 218 -3.98 3.07 5.22
CA ALA A 218 -4.56 3.80 4.09
C ALA A 218 -4.20 5.29 4.07
N LEU A 219 -3.92 5.89 5.23
CA LEU A 219 -3.58 7.30 5.35
C LEU A 219 -2.06 7.56 5.20
N LEU A 220 -1.20 6.53 5.12
CA LEU A 220 0.27 6.65 5.25
C LEU A 220 0.90 7.73 4.37
N PHE A 221 0.43 7.87 3.14
CA PHE A 221 1.03 8.77 2.14
C PHE A 221 0.21 10.04 1.86
N LEU A 222 -0.90 10.25 2.55
CA LEU A 222 -1.59 11.54 2.55
C LEU A 222 -0.75 12.58 3.30
N GLY A 223 -0.70 13.80 2.77
CA GLY A 223 0.03 14.94 3.31
C GLY A 223 -0.80 15.73 4.34
N SER A 224 -2.10 15.90 4.11
CA SER A 224 -2.97 16.74 4.95
C SER A 224 -3.98 15.94 5.79
N VAL A 225 -4.68 14.98 5.18
CA VAL A 225 -5.73 14.21 5.85
C VAL A 225 -5.09 13.29 6.87
N GLY A 226 -5.35 13.60 8.15
CA GLY A 226 -4.86 12.83 9.29
C GLY A 226 -5.89 11.87 9.87
N SER A 227 -7.18 12.05 9.57
CA SER A 227 -8.21 11.14 10.06
C SER A 227 -9.44 11.00 9.15
N VAL A 228 -10.02 9.80 9.16
CA VAL A 228 -11.31 9.45 8.56
C VAL A 228 -12.18 8.78 9.63
N THR A 229 -13.32 9.37 9.96
CA THR A 229 -14.16 8.91 11.08
C THR A 229 -15.57 8.59 10.61
N HIS A 230 -16.04 7.37 10.86
CA HIS A 230 -17.44 6.99 10.71
C HIS A 230 -18.18 7.18 12.05
N LEU A 231 -19.26 7.95 12.00
CA LEU A 231 -20.07 8.37 13.13
C LEU A 231 -21.46 7.73 13.08
N ASP A 232 -22.04 7.45 14.24
CA ASP A 232 -23.45 7.09 14.38
C ASP A 232 -24.36 8.33 14.37
N GLU A 233 -25.68 8.11 14.40
CA GLU A 233 -26.68 9.20 14.38
C GLU A 233 -26.65 10.10 15.62
N GLN A 234 -25.97 9.70 16.68
CA GLN A 234 -25.80 10.45 17.92
C GLN A 234 -24.42 11.15 18.00
N GLY A 235 -23.55 10.96 17.01
CA GLY A 235 -22.19 11.49 16.97
C GLY A 235 -21.15 10.63 17.71
N GLY A 236 -21.51 9.42 18.11
CA GLY A 236 -20.58 8.41 18.60
C GLY A 236 -19.69 7.88 17.47
N VAL A 237 -18.44 7.57 17.77
CA VAL A 237 -17.50 7.00 16.81
C VAL A 237 -17.79 5.51 16.66
N ARG A 238 -18.12 5.08 15.42
CA ARG A 238 -18.27 3.67 15.06
C ARG A 238 -16.93 3.06 14.65
N HIS A 239 -16.21 3.79 13.80
CA HIS A 239 -14.92 3.39 13.28
C HIS A 239 -14.08 4.64 13.01
N ARG A 240 -12.77 4.55 13.17
CA ARG A 240 -11.85 5.65 12.92
C ARG A 240 -10.52 5.14 12.39
N LEU A 241 -10.07 5.77 11.31
CA LEU A 241 -8.70 5.68 10.82
C LEU A 241 -8.00 6.98 11.22
N ALA A 242 -6.84 6.90 11.85
CA ALA A 242 -6.05 8.06 12.25
C ALA A 242 -4.55 7.74 12.34
N LEU A 243 -3.74 8.65 11.84
CA LEU A 243 -2.29 8.59 11.99
C LEU A 243 -1.76 9.81 12.72
N VAL A 244 -0.96 9.58 13.76
CA VAL A 244 -0.08 10.59 14.35
C VAL A 244 1.28 10.49 13.68
N ARG A 245 1.82 11.64 13.26
CA ARG A 245 3.09 11.72 12.55
C ARG A 245 4.11 12.48 13.36
N GLU A 246 5.29 11.88 13.53
CA GLU A 246 6.45 12.49 14.14
C GLU A 246 7.53 12.66 13.08
N VAL A 247 8.04 13.88 12.89
CA VAL A 247 9.12 14.15 11.93
C VAL A 247 10.40 13.50 12.44
N GLY A 248 11.06 12.72 11.58
CA GLY A 248 12.32 12.06 11.88
C GLY A 248 13.51 12.84 11.32
N GLU A 249 14.71 12.27 11.57
CA GLU A 249 15.96 12.80 11.01
C GLU A 249 16.03 12.47 9.51
N PRO A 250 16.26 13.48 8.64
CA PRO A 250 16.45 13.22 7.21
C PRO A 250 17.81 12.56 6.94
N PHE A 251 17.95 11.90 5.80
CA PHE A 251 19.23 11.33 5.38
C PHE A 251 19.44 11.46 3.87
N GLU A 252 20.70 11.47 3.44
CA GLU A 252 21.05 11.47 2.02
C GLU A 252 21.06 10.04 1.46
N ALA A 253 20.54 9.86 0.24
CA ALA A 253 20.53 8.60 -0.47
C ALA A 253 20.78 8.78 -1.97
N VAL A 254 21.12 7.70 -2.66
CA VAL A 254 21.17 7.68 -4.13
C VAL A 254 19.89 7.03 -4.67
N VAL A 255 19.10 7.80 -5.42
CA VAL A 255 17.87 7.35 -6.06
C VAL A 255 17.88 7.77 -7.53
N GLY A 256 17.64 6.85 -8.44
CA GLY A 256 17.73 7.10 -9.88
C GLY A 256 19.14 7.55 -10.33
N GLY A 257 20.18 7.16 -9.59
CA GLY A 257 21.55 7.61 -9.82
C GLY A 257 21.82 9.08 -9.43
N GLN A 258 20.94 9.70 -8.64
CA GLN A 258 21.11 11.07 -8.13
C GLN A 258 21.17 11.05 -6.60
N SER A 259 22.02 11.92 -6.02
CA SER A 259 22.02 12.17 -4.58
C SER A 259 20.81 13.01 -4.21
N VAL A 260 19.99 12.54 -3.27
CA VAL A 260 18.75 13.18 -2.86
C VAL A 260 18.62 13.18 -1.34
N ASP A 261 17.96 14.21 -0.81
CA ASP A 261 17.52 14.25 0.57
C ASP A 261 16.26 13.39 0.73
N VAL A 262 16.28 12.52 1.73
CA VAL A 262 15.15 11.67 2.12
C VAL A 262 14.60 12.17 3.44
N GLU A 263 13.37 12.68 3.39
CA GLU A 263 12.62 13.04 4.59
C GLU A 263 12.12 11.78 5.28
N THR A 264 12.20 11.74 6.60
CA THR A 264 11.68 10.63 7.39
C THR A 264 10.58 11.09 8.33
N CYS A 265 9.62 10.21 8.58
CA CYS A 265 8.54 10.40 9.53
C CYS A 265 8.18 9.06 10.16
N GLU A 266 7.98 9.04 11.48
CA GLU A 266 7.34 7.91 12.12
C GLU A 266 5.83 8.13 12.17
N ALA A 267 5.06 7.26 11.53
CA ALA A 267 3.60 7.23 11.61
C ALA A 267 3.17 6.21 12.67
N ARG A 268 2.21 6.60 13.52
CA ARG A 268 1.65 5.75 14.58
C ARG A 268 0.11 5.75 14.49
N ALA A 269 -0.47 4.56 14.53
CA ALA A 269 -1.91 4.36 14.66
C ALA A 269 -2.29 4.05 16.12
N ASP A 270 -3.58 4.15 16.43
CA ASP A 270 -4.12 3.93 17.78
C ASP A 270 -4.05 2.44 18.20
N ASP A 271 -3.99 1.51 17.25
CA ASP A 271 -3.86 0.07 17.46
C ASP A 271 -2.43 -0.40 17.80
N GLY A 272 -1.47 0.54 17.83
CA GLY A 272 -0.06 0.28 18.07
C GLY A 272 0.77 -0.01 16.80
N SER A 273 0.15 0.00 15.62
CA SER A 273 0.84 -0.07 14.34
C SER A 273 1.73 1.17 14.13
N ARG A 274 2.95 0.92 13.66
CA ARG A 274 3.99 1.93 13.50
C ARG A 274 4.73 1.72 12.19
N TRP A 275 5.03 2.81 11.50
CA TRP A 275 5.78 2.78 10.25
C TRP A 275 6.86 3.87 10.21
N LEU A 276 8.02 3.54 9.66
CA LEU A 276 8.99 4.52 9.19
C LEU A 276 8.62 4.88 7.75
N VAL A 277 8.13 6.10 7.54
CA VAL A 277 7.82 6.64 6.22
C VAL A 277 8.99 7.47 5.72
N CYS A 278 9.54 7.09 4.57
CA CYS A 278 10.61 7.79 3.87
C CYS A 278 10.04 8.41 2.59
N ARG A 279 10.26 9.70 2.37
CA ARG A 279 9.77 10.45 1.19
C ARG A 279 10.91 11.18 0.51
N THR A 280 10.86 11.27 -0.80
CA THR A 280 11.75 12.13 -1.57
C THR A 280 11.12 12.51 -2.92
N THR A 281 11.70 13.51 -3.57
CA THR A 281 11.32 13.97 -4.90
C THR A 281 12.52 13.83 -5.83
N VAL A 282 12.33 13.15 -6.96
CA VAL A 282 13.41 12.82 -7.90
C VAL A 282 13.06 13.28 -9.32
N PRO A 283 14.04 13.43 -10.23
CA PRO A 283 13.75 13.70 -11.64
C PRO A 283 12.82 12.64 -12.23
N SER A 284 11.82 13.08 -12.99
CA SER A 284 10.90 12.17 -13.66
C SER A 284 11.63 11.31 -14.70
N PRO A 285 11.23 10.04 -14.89
CA PRO A 285 11.75 9.18 -15.95
C PRO A 285 11.77 9.86 -17.33
N SER A 286 12.95 10.01 -17.91
CA SER A 286 13.15 10.73 -19.16
C SER A 286 12.62 9.97 -20.37
N GLY A 287 11.88 10.65 -21.26
CA GLY A 287 11.41 10.06 -22.52
C GLY A 287 10.25 9.09 -22.37
N ILE A 288 9.61 9.02 -21.19
CA ILE A 288 8.45 8.18 -20.92
C ILE A 288 7.24 9.07 -20.67
N THR A 289 6.15 8.82 -21.38
CA THR A 289 4.88 9.52 -21.20
C THR A 289 4.00 8.79 -20.19
N ARG A 290 3.32 9.55 -19.33
CA ARG A 290 2.22 9.04 -18.51
C ARG A 290 0.94 8.92 -19.31
N SER A 291 0.10 7.96 -18.94
CA SER A 291 -1.23 7.86 -19.52
C SER A 291 -2.11 8.98 -18.97
N HIS A 292 -2.76 9.78 -19.83
CA HIS A 292 -3.80 10.75 -19.45
C HIS A 292 -3.42 11.82 -18.41
N LYS A 293 -2.12 12.06 -18.15
CA LYS A 293 -1.64 13.08 -17.22
C LYS A 293 -0.29 13.65 -17.67
N THR A 294 -0.06 14.93 -17.42
CA THR A 294 1.23 15.57 -17.71
C THR A 294 2.33 15.01 -16.80
N VAL A 295 3.52 14.83 -17.36
CA VAL A 295 4.72 14.45 -16.61
C VAL A 295 5.40 15.73 -16.15
N GLY A 296 5.48 15.93 -14.83
CA GLY A 296 6.26 17.01 -14.25
C GLY A 296 7.77 16.79 -14.43
N PRO A 297 8.62 17.82 -14.22
CA PRO A 297 10.08 17.67 -14.27
C PRO A 297 10.61 16.73 -13.17
N THR A 298 9.84 16.58 -12.10
CA THR A 298 10.11 15.71 -10.96
C THR A 298 8.89 14.87 -10.63
N THR A 299 9.09 13.77 -9.90
CA THR A 299 8.04 12.93 -9.33
C THR A 299 8.35 12.66 -7.86
N ALA A 300 7.32 12.76 -7.02
CA ALA A 300 7.40 12.30 -5.64
C ALA A 300 7.34 10.77 -5.58
N ILE A 301 8.12 10.19 -4.66
CA ILE A 301 8.09 8.78 -4.31
C ILE A 301 8.20 8.62 -2.79
N ALA A 302 7.63 7.54 -2.26
CA ALA A 302 7.67 7.25 -0.84
C ALA A 302 7.62 5.75 -0.57
N VAL A 303 8.24 5.33 0.54
CA VAL A 303 8.14 3.98 1.08
C VAL A 303 7.85 4.06 2.57
N ALA A 304 7.15 3.07 3.10
CA ALA A 304 6.88 2.93 4.52
C ALA A 304 7.23 1.52 4.98
N LEU A 305 8.16 1.42 5.93
CA LEU A 305 8.62 0.17 6.53
C LEU A 305 7.87 -0.07 7.85
N PRO A 306 7.30 -1.26 8.07
CA PRO A 306 6.65 -1.56 9.34
C PRO A 306 7.69 -1.61 10.45
N LEU A 307 7.45 -0.84 11.51
CA LEU A 307 8.24 -0.88 12.74
C LEU A 307 7.58 -1.78 13.78
N GLY A 308 6.32 -2.18 13.62
CA GLY A 308 5.62 -3.14 14.48
C GLY A 308 4.14 -2.82 14.62
N GLY A 309 3.41 -3.72 15.29
CA GLY A 309 1.95 -3.66 15.48
C GLY A 309 1.20 -4.71 14.65
N PRO A 310 -0.14 -4.71 14.69
CA PRO A 310 -0.98 -5.72 14.02
C PRO A 310 -1.09 -5.54 12.50
N ASP A 311 -0.91 -4.32 11.96
CA ASP A 311 -0.90 -4.10 10.51
C ASP A 311 0.54 -4.14 9.97
N ASP A 312 0.94 -5.31 9.49
CA ASP A 312 2.21 -5.57 8.81
C ASP A 312 2.05 -5.79 7.30
N GLY A 313 0.83 -5.62 6.78
CA GLY A 313 0.49 -5.87 5.39
C GLY A 313 1.14 -4.84 4.45
N GLY A 314 1.77 -5.33 3.39
CA GLY A 314 2.28 -4.46 2.35
C GLY A 314 1.20 -4.00 1.36
N ARG A 315 1.35 -2.79 0.83
CA ARG A 315 0.39 -2.15 -0.10
C ARG A 315 1.06 -1.17 -1.05
N ILE A 316 0.52 -1.06 -2.25
CA ILE A 316 0.86 -0.03 -3.23
C ILE A 316 -0.17 1.09 -3.19
N TYR A 317 0.32 2.32 -3.32
CA TYR A 317 -0.47 3.54 -3.28
C TYR A 317 -0.26 4.35 -4.54
N ALA A 318 -1.36 4.88 -5.06
CA ALA A 318 -1.39 5.98 -6.02
C ALA A 318 -2.26 7.09 -5.41
N GLY A 319 -1.68 7.78 -4.43
CA GLY A 319 -2.38 8.65 -3.47
C GLY A 319 -3.10 7.88 -2.36
N LEU A 320 -3.98 6.94 -2.73
CA LEU A 320 -4.63 6.00 -1.80
C LEU A 320 -4.24 4.55 -2.10
N PRO A 321 -4.54 3.58 -1.21
CA PRO A 321 -4.30 2.17 -1.47
C PRO A 321 -4.92 1.70 -2.80
N VAL A 322 -4.15 0.95 -3.57
CA VAL A 322 -4.56 0.37 -4.87
C VAL A 322 -4.57 -1.15 -4.80
N GLU A 323 -3.49 -1.75 -4.30
CA GLU A 323 -3.30 -3.21 -4.31
C GLU A 323 -2.40 -3.64 -3.16
N HIS A 324 -2.53 -4.87 -2.68
CA HIS A 324 -1.62 -5.45 -1.70
C HIS A 324 -0.28 -5.86 -2.31
N THR A 325 0.76 -5.88 -1.48
CA THR A 325 2.04 -6.54 -1.75
C THR A 325 2.25 -7.66 -0.75
N ALA A 326 2.95 -8.71 -1.17
CA ALA A 326 3.27 -9.81 -0.28
C ALA A 326 4.42 -9.50 0.70
N PRO A 327 5.48 -8.76 0.32
CA PRO A 327 6.41 -8.20 1.29
C PRO A 327 5.74 -7.18 2.21
N ALA A 328 6.20 -7.09 3.45
CA ALA A 328 5.78 -6.12 4.44
C ALA A 328 6.34 -4.71 4.11
N LEU A 329 5.85 -4.12 3.03
CA LEU A 329 6.26 -2.82 2.48
C LEU A 329 5.03 -2.06 1.98
N CYS A 330 4.90 -0.81 2.41
CA CYS A 330 4.00 0.14 1.76
C CYS A 330 4.80 1.05 0.82
N ALA A 331 4.34 1.24 -0.43
CA ALA A 331 5.03 2.10 -1.40
C ALA A 331 4.06 3.02 -2.14
N SER A 332 4.45 4.28 -2.32
CA SER A 332 3.68 5.28 -3.05
C SER A 332 4.53 5.96 -4.10
N ALA A 333 3.96 6.16 -5.27
CA ALA A 333 4.51 6.99 -6.33
C ALA A 333 3.36 7.50 -7.19
N GLN A 334 3.69 8.31 -8.20
CA GLN A 334 2.74 8.73 -9.22
C GLN A 334 2.39 7.60 -10.22
N PHE A 335 2.09 6.40 -9.72
CA PHE A 335 1.73 5.24 -10.53
C PHE A 335 0.46 5.50 -11.36
N ASP A 336 0.36 4.81 -12.49
CA ASP A 336 -0.84 4.72 -13.31
C ASP A 336 -1.64 3.49 -12.91
N PRO A 337 -2.72 3.62 -12.12
CA PRO A 337 -3.63 2.51 -11.85
C PRO A 337 -4.54 2.22 -13.05
N ILE A 338 -5.13 1.02 -13.09
CA ILE A 338 -6.24 0.74 -14.02
C ILE A 338 -7.48 1.56 -13.65
N ALA A 339 -8.47 1.62 -14.54
CA ALA A 339 -9.67 2.45 -14.37
C ALA A 339 -10.47 2.15 -13.08
N SER A 340 -10.46 0.90 -12.59
CA SER A 340 -11.10 0.51 -11.34
C SER A 340 -10.33 0.95 -10.08
N ARG A 341 -9.07 1.39 -10.22
CA ARG A 341 -8.15 1.75 -9.13
C ARG A 341 -7.84 0.63 -8.13
N GLN A 342 -8.01 -0.62 -8.55
CA GLN A 342 -7.76 -1.83 -7.74
C GLN A 342 -6.50 -2.61 -8.18
N ALA A 343 -5.78 -2.11 -9.19
CA ALA A 343 -4.53 -2.67 -9.67
C ALA A 343 -3.71 -1.61 -10.40
N LEU A 344 -2.42 -1.89 -10.61
CA LEU A 344 -1.57 -1.09 -11.49
C LEU A 344 -1.68 -1.50 -12.96
N ASP A 345 -1.63 -0.52 -13.86
CA ASP A 345 -1.51 -0.77 -15.29
C ASP A 345 -0.06 -1.13 -15.66
N ASP A 346 0.15 -2.02 -16.62
CA ASP A 346 1.49 -2.43 -17.05
C ASP A 346 2.07 -1.48 -18.09
N THR A 347 2.55 -0.33 -17.61
CA THR A 347 3.10 0.75 -18.43
C THR A 347 4.61 0.89 -18.27
N PRO A 348 5.33 1.41 -19.29
CA PRO A 348 6.73 1.79 -19.14
C PRO A 348 6.98 2.78 -18.00
N TRP A 349 5.98 3.63 -17.70
CA TRP A 349 6.02 4.58 -16.60
C TRP A 349 6.08 3.88 -15.23
N ASN A 350 5.14 2.95 -14.97
CA ASN A 350 5.12 2.22 -13.70
C ASN A 350 6.38 1.37 -13.49
N ARG A 351 6.91 0.76 -14.57
CA ARG A 351 8.18 0.03 -14.51
C ARG A 351 9.36 0.94 -14.15
N ALA A 352 9.40 2.16 -14.70
CA ALA A 352 10.43 3.13 -14.35
C ALA A 352 10.29 3.63 -12.90
N LEU A 353 9.06 3.82 -12.42
CA LEU A 353 8.80 4.16 -11.02
C LEU A 353 9.21 3.03 -10.06
N ASN A 354 9.00 1.77 -10.42
CA ASN A 354 9.44 0.63 -9.60
C ASN A 354 10.95 0.67 -9.32
N GLU A 355 11.78 1.05 -10.29
CA GLU A 355 13.24 1.20 -10.07
C GLU A 355 13.55 2.29 -9.04
N LEU A 356 12.89 3.45 -9.16
CA LEU A 356 13.07 4.56 -8.22
C LEU A 356 12.58 4.19 -6.80
N VAL A 357 11.45 3.49 -6.70
CA VAL A 357 10.92 2.96 -5.44
C VAL A 357 11.88 1.92 -4.85
N GLY A 358 12.47 1.04 -5.67
CA GLY A 358 13.44 0.05 -5.24
C GLY A 358 14.73 0.67 -4.69
N ASP A 359 15.23 1.74 -5.31
CA ASP A 359 16.36 2.53 -4.80
C ASP A 359 16.03 3.13 -3.42
N LEU A 360 14.89 3.81 -3.31
CA LEU A 360 14.46 4.44 -2.06
C LEU A 360 14.23 3.41 -0.95
N TRP A 361 13.61 2.27 -1.28
CA TRP A 361 13.44 1.16 -0.34
C TRP A 361 14.79 0.64 0.17
N THR A 362 15.75 0.42 -0.73
CA THR A 362 17.10 -0.02 -0.36
C THR A 362 17.72 0.93 0.65
N ALA A 363 17.63 2.23 0.37
CA ALA A 363 18.16 3.27 1.25
C ALA A 363 17.42 3.34 2.60
N ALA A 364 16.09 3.21 2.60
CA ALA A 364 15.27 3.18 3.82
C ALA A 364 15.58 1.97 4.70
N VAL A 365 15.77 0.78 4.11
CA VAL A 365 16.14 -0.44 4.85
C VAL A 365 17.53 -0.29 5.48
N LEU A 366 18.52 0.22 4.73
CA LEU A 366 19.86 0.47 5.26
C LEU A 366 19.88 1.57 6.35
N TRP A 367 19.03 2.58 6.21
CA TRP A 367 18.80 3.57 7.27
C TRP A 367 18.20 2.91 8.53
N GLN A 368 17.23 2.03 8.36
CA GLN A 368 16.59 1.32 9.47
C GLN A 368 17.57 0.37 10.18
N PHE A 369 18.46 -0.31 9.46
CA PHE A 369 19.49 -1.17 10.06
C PHE A 369 20.44 -0.41 11.00
N ARG A 370 20.73 0.86 10.72
CA ARG A 370 21.55 1.71 11.59
C ARG A 370 20.85 2.12 12.87
N ARG A 371 19.52 2.08 12.91
CA ARG A 371 18.70 2.59 14.03
C ARG A 371 18.16 1.47 14.91
N ASP A 372 17.55 0.46 14.28
CA ASP A 372 16.99 -0.71 14.95
C ASP A 372 17.17 -1.94 14.03
N PRO A 373 18.35 -2.56 14.07
CA PRO A 373 18.68 -3.69 13.20
C PRO A 373 17.81 -4.91 13.43
N ALA A 374 17.40 -5.19 14.68
CA ALA A 374 16.48 -6.28 14.96
C ALA A 374 15.15 -6.12 14.20
N ARG A 375 14.58 -4.91 14.15
CA ARG A 375 13.34 -4.70 13.39
C ARG A 375 13.54 -4.67 11.88
N ALA A 376 14.70 -4.21 11.42
CA ALA A 376 14.98 -3.99 9.99
C ALA A 376 14.84 -5.27 9.14
N TRP A 377 15.12 -6.45 9.71
CA TRP A 377 14.97 -7.74 9.01
C TRP A 377 13.57 -7.99 8.48
N ARG A 378 12.53 -7.47 9.15
CA ARG A 378 11.13 -7.61 8.72
C ARG A 378 10.85 -6.97 7.37
N ALA A 379 11.60 -5.91 7.03
CA ALA A 379 11.45 -5.22 5.75
C ALA A 379 12.20 -5.89 4.60
N VAL A 380 13.07 -6.87 4.87
CA VAL A 380 13.85 -7.57 3.84
C VAL A 380 13.05 -8.76 3.32
N PRO A 381 12.63 -8.79 2.03
CA PRO A 381 11.81 -9.87 1.49
C PRO A 381 12.57 -11.19 1.41
N LEU A 382 11.84 -12.30 1.58
CA LEU A 382 12.28 -13.67 1.30
C LEU A 382 11.61 -14.21 0.03
N PRO A 383 12.14 -15.27 -0.59
CA PRO A 383 11.52 -15.89 -1.78
C PRO A 383 10.07 -16.32 -1.57
N ASP A 384 9.76 -16.84 -0.38
CA ASP A 384 8.41 -17.29 -0.02
C ASP A 384 7.42 -16.13 0.17
N ASP A 385 7.92 -14.89 0.28
CA ASP A 385 7.11 -13.68 0.34
C ASP A 385 6.71 -13.17 -1.06
N MET A 386 7.08 -13.85 -2.14
CA MET A 386 6.83 -13.38 -3.51
C MET A 386 5.55 -13.98 -4.10
N ARG A 387 4.75 -13.17 -4.79
CA ARG A 387 3.61 -13.69 -5.55
C ARG A 387 4.04 -14.31 -6.88
N ASP A 388 3.39 -15.41 -7.25
CA ASP A 388 3.52 -16.00 -8.58
C ASP A 388 2.60 -15.28 -9.59
N ALA A 389 2.97 -14.05 -9.92
CA ALA A 389 2.26 -13.22 -10.88
C ALA A 389 3.22 -12.42 -11.78
N ARG A 390 2.68 -11.83 -12.86
CA ARG A 390 3.46 -11.09 -13.89
C ARG A 390 3.00 -9.64 -14.07
N ASP A 391 2.25 -9.12 -13.10
CA ASP A 391 1.83 -7.72 -13.06
C ASP A 391 2.96 -6.79 -12.56
N PRO A 392 2.76 -5.46 -12.62
CA PRO A 392 3.76 -4.48 -12.16
C PRO A 392 4.12 -4.59 -10.69
N VAL A 393 3.22 -5.08 -9.83
CA VAL A 393 3.48 -5.19 -8.41
C VAL A 393 4.36 -6.40 -8.12
N ALA A 394 4.07 -7.55 -8.72
CA ALA A 394 4.95 -8.73 -8.68
C ALA A 394 6.33 -8.44 -9.32
N ALA A 395 6.41 -7.51 -10.26
CA ALA A 395 7.69 -7.02 -10.79
C ALA A 395 8.47 -6.18 -9.75
N LEU A 396 7.80 -5.32 -8.99
CA LEU A 396 8.41 -4.60 -7.87
C LEU A 396 8.88 -5.58 -6.79
N GLU A 397 8.07 -6.55 -6.37
CA GLU A 397 8.45 -7.55 -5.36
C GLU A 397 9.75 -8.28 -5.72
N ARG A 398 9.86 -8.77 -6.96
CA ARG A 398 11.08 -9.41 -7.47
C ARG A 398 12.27 -8.45 -7.55
N LEU A 399 12.03 -7.19 -7.91
CA LEU A 399 13.06 -6.16 -7.89
C LEU A 399 13.59 -5.97 -6.47
N LEU A 400 12.71 -5.85 -5.47
CA LEU A 400 13.10 -5.67 -4.07
C LEU A 400 13.91 -6.86 -3.54
N LEU A 401 13.52 -8.10 -3.88
CA LEU A 401 14.32 -9.29 -3.55
C LEU A 401 15.71 -9.26 -4.20
N GLY A 402 15.79 -8.88 -5.48
CA GLY A 402 17.07 -8.68 -6.16
C GLY A 402 17.93 -7.60 -5.50
N ARG A 403 17.32 -6.49 -5.09
CA ARG A 403 17.98 -5.38 -4.37
C ARG A 403 18.40 -5.78 -2.96
N ALA A 404 17.65 -6.65 -2.28
CA ALA A 404 18.04 -7.21 -0.99
C ALA A 404 19.38 -7.95 -1.10
N ARG A 405 19.48 -8.86 -2.08
CA ARG A 405 20.64 -9.73 -2.31
C ARG A 405 21.86 -8.98 -2.83
N ALA A 406 21.67 -8.03 -3.75
CA ALA A 406 22.80 -7.35 -4.40
C ALA A 406 23.18 -6.02 -3.72
N GLY A 407 22.19 -5.30 -3.18
CA GLY A 407 22.38 -3.96 -2.63
C GLY A 407 22.40 -3.94 -1.11
N VAL A 408 21.30 -4.37 -0.47
CA VAL A 408 21.16 -4.30 1.00
C VAL A 408 22.26 -5.10 1.68
N SER A 409 22.47 -6.36 1.29
CA SER A 409 23.48 -7.23 1.92
C SER A 409 24.87 -6.58 1.95
N HIS A 410 25.29 -5.97 0.83
CA HIS A 410 26.63 -5.38 0.67
C HIS A 410 26.74 -3.99 1.29
N GLY A 411 25.64 -3.25 1.36
CA GLY A 411 25.59 -1.92 1.97
C GLY A 411 25.34 -1.92 3.47
N LEU A 412 24.96 -3.07 4.04
CA LEU A 412 24.59 -3.19 5.45
C LEU A 412 25.83 -3.05 6.34
N VAL A 413 25.75 -2.09 7.25
CA VAL A 413 26.76 -1.81 8.27
C VAL A 413 26.08 -1.77 9.64
N LEU A 414 26.66 -2.47 10.62
CA LEU A 414 26.16 -2.54 11.99
C LEU A 414 27.20 -1.96 12.95
N ASP A 415 26.73 -1.15 13.90
CA ASP A 415 27.57 -0.69 15.01
C ASP A 415 27.75 -1.81 16.03
N VAL A 416 28.98 -2.33 16.12
CA VAL A 416 29.34 -3.39 17.06
C VAL A 416 30.07 -2.78 18.26
N ALA A 417 29.58 -3.07 19.47
CA ALA A 417 30.12 -2.52 20.70
C ALA A 417 31.63 -2.79 20.83
N GLY A 418 32.42 -1.72 20.95
CA GLY A 418 33.88 -1.79 21.07
C GLY A 418 34.65 -1.97 19.77
N GLN A 419 33.99 -2.27 18.64
CA GLN A 419 34.61 -2.43 17.32
C GLN A 419 34.21 -1.33 16.33
N GLY A 420 33.07 -0.67 16.55
CA GLY A 420 32.53 0.35 15.66
C GLY A 420 31.76 -0.26 14.48
N PRO A 421 31.63 0.48 13.36
CA PRO A 421 30.83 0.05 12.22
C PRO A 421 31.50 -1.09 11.45
N LEU A 422 30.82 -2.23 11.30
CA LEU A 422 31.29 -3.40 10.57
C LEU A 422 30.28 -3.84 9.51
N GLY A 423 30.77 -4.25 8.35
CA GLY A 423 29.96 -4.89 7.31
C GLY A 423 29.74 -6.37 7.60
N LEU A 424 28.79 -7.01 6.92
CA LEU A 424 28.48 -8.44 7.16
C LEU A 424 29.69 -9.36 6.98
N GLY A 425 30.57 -9.08 6.01
CA GLY A 425 31.76 -9.90 5.75
C GLY A 425 32.78 -9.90 6.90
N ASP A 426 32.73 -8.93 7.80
CA ASP A 426 33.58 -8.83 8.99
C ASP A 426 33.00 -9.55 10.21
N LEU A 427 31.78 -10.09 10.07
CA LEU A 427 31.02 -10.72 11.14
C LEU A 427 30.99 -12.24 10.98
N ALA A 428 30.72 -12.91 12.10
CA ALA A 428 30.41 -14.33 12.17
C ALA A 428 29.05 -14.58 12.83
N VAL A 429 28.44 -15.72 12.53
CA VAL A 429 27.22 -16.20 13.19
C VAL A 429 27.41 -17.68 13.53
N GLU A 430 26.83 -18.11 14.64
CA GLU A 430 26.78 -19.52 14.98
C GLU A 430 25.56 -20.22 14.34
N ASP A 431 25.75 -21.47 13.94
CA ASP A 431 24.65 -22.37 13.60
C ASP A 431 23.65 -22.47 14.78
N GLU A 432 22.37 -22.70 14.48
CA GLU A 432 21.31 -22.76 15.50
C GLU A 432 21.61 -23.78 16.60
N MET A 433 22.27 -24.90 16.28
CA MET A 433 22.61 -25.94 17.27
C MET A 433 23.71 -25.50 18.25
N LEU A 434 24.46 -24.46 17.92
CA LEU A 434 25.58 -23.95 18.72
C LEU A 434 25.20 -22.77 19.62
N VAL A 435 23.97 -22.26 19.49
CA VAL A 435 23.46 -21.15 20.31
C VAL A 435 23.54 -21.50 21.80
N GLY A 436 24.30 -20.70 22.55
CA GLY A 436 24.53 -20.88 23.99
C GLY A 436 25.50 -22.03 24.36
N VAL A 437 25.97 -22.79 23.38
CA VAL A 437 26.99 -23.83 23.54
C VAL A 437 28.39 -23.22 23.39
N VAL A 438 28.58 -22.39 22.37
CA VAL A 438 29.80 -21.60 22.15
C VAL A 438 29.58 -20.15 22.54
N SER A 439 30.62 -19.51 23.07
CA SER A 439 30.61 -18.07 23.37
C SER A 439 30.86 -17.23 22.12
N GLU A 440 30.45 -15.96 22.13
CA GLU A 440 30.69 -15.04 21.01
C GLU A 440 32.18 -14.91 20.68
N GLU A 441 33.06 -14.87 21.69
CA GLU A 441 34.52 -14.84 21.51
C GLU A 441 35.05 -16.10 20.80
N GLU A 442 34.46 -17.26 21.07
CA GLU A 442 34.82 -18.50 20.41
C GLU A 442 34.35 -18.51 18.96
N VAL A 443 33.15 -17.99 18.67
CA VAL A 443 32.59 -17.91 17.31
C VAL A 443 33.43 -17.00 16.42
N SER A 444 33.74 -15.77 16.86
CA SER A 444 34.54 -14.84 16.05
C SER A 444 35.95 -15.37 15.81
N ARG A 445 36.54 -16.03 16.81
CA ARG A 445 37.86 -16.66 16.69
C ARG A 445 37.88 -17.84 15.72
N VAL A 446 36.90 -18.73 15.79
CA VAL A 446 36.80 -19.90 14.89
C VAL A 446 36.53 -19.47 13.45
N ALA A 447 35.70 -18.44 13.27
CA ALA A 447 35.39 -17.87 11.96
C ALA A 447 36.52 -17.00 11.37
N GLU A 448 37.54 -16.66 12.17
CA GLU A 448 38.58 -15.68 11.83
C GLU A 448 37.95 -14.34 11.39
N ARG A 449 37.02 -13.83 12.21
CA ARG A 449 36.29 -12.59 11.97
C ARG A 449 36.43 -11.61 13.12
N THR A 450 36.16 -10.33 12.82
CA THR A 450 36.35 -9.23 13.77
C THR A 450 35.39 -9.34 14.95
N ALA A 451 34.14 -9.74 14.69
CA ALA A 451 33.12 -9.87 15.70
C ALA A 451 32.04 -10.89 15.31
N VAL A 452 31.13 -11.15 16.24
CA VAL A 452 29.89 -11.89 15.99
C VAL A 452 28.77 -10.91 15.68
N LEU A 453 27.81 -11.31 14.84
CA LEU A 453 26.57 -10.55 14.64
C LEU A 453 25.91 -10.28 16.00
N PRO A 454 25.79 -9.01 16.45
CA PRO A 454 25.33 -8.71 17.80
C PRO A 454 23.95 -9.27 18.10
N GLY A 455 23.73 -9.77 19.31
CA GLY A 455 22.42 -10.27 19.74
C GLY A 455 21.29 -9.25 19.57
N LEU A 456 21.57 -7.96 19.85
CA LEU A 456 20.62 -6.86 19.67
C LEU A 456 20.29 -6.55 18.19
N ALA A 457 21.07 -7.08 17.25
CA ALA A 457 20.81 -6.97 15.83
C ALA A 457 20.00 -8.14 15.28
N ARG A 458 19.67 -9.15 16.10
CA ARG A 458 18.92 -10.34 15.70
C ARG A 458 17.46 -10.18 16.09
N ASP A 459 16.53 -10.38 15.16
CA ASP A 459 15.11 -10.39 15.51
C ASP A 459 14.74 -11.67 16.27
N GLU A 460 13.77 -11.55 17.18
CA GLU A 460 13.30 -12.66 18.04
C GLU A 460 12.61 -13.78 17.24
N ASP A 461 12.00 -13.45 16.10
CA ASP A 461 11.28 -14.40 15.24
C ASP A 461 12.25 -15.27 14.40
N GLY A 462 13.54 -14.92 14.38
CA GLY A 462 14.58 -15.62 13.64
C GLY A 462 14.59 -15.34 12.14
N ARG A 463 13.87 -14.32 11.66
CA ARG A 463 13.81 -13.94 10.24
C ARG A 463 15.19 -13.64 9.67
N TRP A 464 16.07 -13.02 10.45
CA TRP A 464 17.46 -12.73 10.09
C TRP A 464 18.20 -13.97 9.58
N ARG A 465 17.96 -15.16 10.14
CA ARG A 465 18.60 -16.40 9.65
C ARG A 465 18.14 -16.75 8.25
N GLY A 466 16.83 -16.67 7.99
CA GLY A 466 16.27 -16.93 6.67
C GLY A 466 16.81 -15.95 5.62
N VAL A 467 16.95 -14.67 6.00
CA VAL A 467 17.50 -13.63 5.13
C VAL A 467 18.98 -13.89 4.83
N LEU A 468 19.79 -14.21 5.84
CA LEU A 468 21.21 -14.51 5.64
C LEU A 468 21.41 -15.77 4.79
N ALA A 469 20.61 -16.82 5.01
CA ALA A 469 20.66 -18.03 4.20
C ALA A 469 20.30 -17.74 2.73
N ASP A 470 19.26 -16.94 2.48
CA ASP A 470 18.93 -16.51 1.11
C ASP A 470 20.07 -15.73 0.46
N TRP A 471 20.73 -14.85 1.20
CA TRP A 471 21.87 -14.08 0.69
C TRP A 471 23.08 -14.97 0.40
N GLU A 472 23.40 -15.92 1.26
CA GLU A 472 24.47 -16.91 1.03
C GLU A 472 24.24 -17.71 -0.25
N ASP A 473 23.00 -18.18 -0.49
CA ASP A 473 22.63 -18.96 -1.67
C ASP A 473 22.66 -18.16 -3.00
N HIS A 474 22.76 -16.83 -2.94
CA HIS A 474 22.61 -15.94 -4.09
C HIS A 474 23.73 -14.89 -4.24
N ASP A 475 24.94 -15.22 -3.80
CA ASP A 475 26.14 -14.35 -3.90
C ASP A 475 25.97 -12.98 -3.21
N GLY A 476 25.10 -12.89 -2.22
CA GLY A 476 24.99 -11.75 -1.32
C GLY A 476 26.17 -11.69 -0.34
N ALA A 477 26.28 -10.58 0.39
CA ALA A 477 27.20 -10.52 1.52
C ALA A 477 26.53 -11.12 2.76
N PHE A 478 27.26 -11.97 3.48
CA PHE A 478 26.75 -12.64 4.68
C PHE A 478 27.90 -12.83 5.70
N PRO A 479 27.59 -12.90 7.00
CA PRO A 479 28.53 -13.31 8.03
C PRO A 479 29.00 -14.76 7.82
N VAL A 480 30.23 -15.08 8.22
CA VAL A 480 30.69 -16.48 8.19
C VAL A 480 29.90 -17.30 9.21
N THR A 481 29.28 -18.38 8.75
CA THR A 481 28.59 -19.34 9.63
C THR A 481 29.59 -20.31 10.24
N VAL A 482 29.65 -20.36 11.57
CA VAL A 482 30.37 -21.39 12.33
C VAL A 482 29.43 -22.56 12.55
N ASP A 483 29.70 -23.68 11.89
CA ASP A 483 28.94 -24.90 12.06
C ASP A 483 29.52 -25.82 13.15
N LEU A 484 28.86 -26.96 13.38
CA LEU A 484 29.32 -27.94 14.35
C LEU A 484 30.75 -28.43 14.07
N TYR A 485 31.13 -28.61 12.81
CA TYR A 485 32.46 -29.12 12.43
C TYR A 485 33.55 -28.09 12.68
N ASP A 486 33.29 -26.82 12.41
CA ASP A 486 34.18 -25.73 12.76
C ASP A 486 34.34 -25.62 14.29
N ALA A 487 33.23 -25.73 15.04
CA ALA A 487 33.25 -25.69 16.49
C ALA A 487 33.99 -26.88 17.14
N LEU A 488 34.12 -28.02 16.47
CA LEU A 488 34.92 -29.15 16.99
C LEU A 488 36.39 -28.77 17.17
N ARG A 489 36.93 -27.79 16.42
CA ARG A 489 38.30 -27.29 16.60
C ARG A 489 38.53 -26.70 18.00
N LEU A 490 37.46 -26.27 18.68
CA LEU A 490 37.53 -25.77 20.07
C LEU A 490 37.80 -26.87 21.10
N LEU A 491 37.58 -28.14 20.76
CA LEU A 491 37.88 -29.25 21.68
C LEU A 491 39.39 -29.50 21.80
N ASP A 492 40.15 -29.13 20.77
CA ASP A 492 41.61 -29.20 20.75
C ASP A 492 42.26 -27.95 21.38
N ASP A 493 41.46 -26.95 21.79
CA ASP A 493 41.95 -25.74 22.45
C ASP A 493 42.22 -25.99 23.95
N GLU A 494 43.49 -26.18 24.29
CA GLU A 494 43.94 -26.41 25.68
C GLU A 494 43.63 -25.23 26.62
N THR A 495 43.34 -24.04 26.09
CA THR A 495 42.96 -22.86 26.89
C THR A 495 41.48 -22.85 27.26
N ARG A 496 40.67 -23.73 26.64
CA ARG A 496 39.23 -23.84 26.88
C ARG A 496 38.95 -24.67 28.13
N SER A 497 38.12 -24.15 29.03
CA SER A 497 37.79 -24.87 30.27
C SER A 497 37.01 -26.16 30.00
N PRO A 498 37.26 -27.25 30.77
CA PRO A 498 36.48 -28.48 30.65
C PRO A 498 34.97 -28.28 30.86
N GLN A 499 34.55 -27.32 31.69
CA GLN A 499 33.13 -27.01 31.87
C GLN A 499 32.50 -26.39 30.60
N ALA A 500 33.26 -25.62 29.82
CA ALA A 500 32.79 -25.07 28.54
C ALA A 500 32.57 -26.19 27.50
N ASN A 501 33.40 -27.24 27.52
CA ASN A 501 33.25 -28.41 26.65
C ASN A 501 32.03 -29.28 26.96
N ILE A 502 31.42 -29.13 28.14
CA ILE A 502 30.29 -29.96 28.62
C ILE A 502 28.96 -29.17 28.58
N ARG A 503 28.95 -27.92 28.10
CA ARG A 503 27.71 -27.14 27.96
C ARG A 503 26.77 -27.83 27.00
N SER A 504 25.63 -28.29 27.52
CA SER A 504 24.52 -28.80 26.72
C SER A 504 23.65 -27.62 26.27
N PRO A 505 23.12 -27.62 25.04
CA PRO A 505 22.18 -26.58 24.61
C PRO A 505 20.98 -26.52 25.56
N PRO A 506 20.39 -25.33 25.80
CA PRO A 506 19.17 -25.23 26.58
C PRO A 506 18.09 -26.11 25.93
N ARG A 507 17.45 -26.99 26.72
CA ARG A 507 16.34 -27.82 26.24
C ARG A 507 15.22 -26.90 25.74
N ARG A 508 15.00 -26.85 24.43
CA ARG A 508 13.67 -26.49 23.89
C ARG A 508 12.70 -27.57 24.34
N ASP A 509 11.56 -27.16 24.89
CA ASP A 509 10.46 -28.05 25.27
C ASP A 509 9.91 -28.78 24.03
N LEU A 510 10.54 -29.90 23.68
CA LEU A 510 9.95 -30.90 22.79
C LEU A 510 8.79 -31.57 23.53
N PRO A 511 7.63 -31.82 22.87
CA PRO A 511 6.55 -32.56 23.49
C PRO A 511 7.07 -33.92 23.95
N GLN A 512 6.92 -34.21 25.25
CA GLN A 512 7.41 -35.42 25.90
C GLN A 512 6.91 -36.67 25.18
N THR A 513 7.73 -37.27 24.33
CA THR A 513 7.66 -38.69 24.00
C THR A 513 8.72 -39.39 24.81
N SER A 514 8.26 -39.97 25.91
CA SER A 514 9.04 -40.74 26.87
C SER A 514 9.67 -41.99 26.22
N ILE A 515 10.99 -42.01 26.11
CA ILE A 515 11.78 -43.25 26.00
C ILE A 515 12.66 -43.33 27.26
N PRO A 516 12.59 -44.40 28.07
CA PRO A 516 13.27 -44.45 29.35
C PRO A 516 14.75 -44.82 29.19
N LEU A 517 15.65 -43.94 29.64
CA LEU A 517 17.06 -44.26 29.89
C LEU A 517 17.18 -45.07 31.19
N CYS A 518 17.77 -46.26 31.07
CA CYS A 518 18.11 -47.12 32.20
C CYS A 518 19.54 -46.80 32.67
N CYS A 519 19.68 -45.99 33.72
CA CYS A 519 20.93 -45.88 34.48
C CYS A 519 20.70 -46.43 35.89
N ARG A 520 21.37 -47.54 36.22
CA ARG A 520 21.62 -47.95 37.61
C ARG A 520 23.12 -48.07 37.84
N ALA A 521 23.58 -47.35 38.86
CA ALA A 521 24.91 -47.40 39.41
C ALA A 521 25.04 -48.53 40.45
N ALA A 522 26.17 -49.24 40.42
CA ALA A 522 26.87 -49.93 41.51
C ALA A 522 28.22 -50.39 40.91
N GLY A 523 29.41 -50.35 41.51
CA GLY A 523 29.78 -50.38 42.92
C GLY A 523 30.81 -51.50 43.19
N SER A 524 32.00 -51.43 42.58
CA SER A 524 33.33 -51.92 43.03
C SER A 524 33.70 -53.43 43.23
N TRP A 525 34.91 -53.74 42.73
CA TRP A 525 35.95 -54.75 43.10
C TRP A 525 36.18 -56.08 42.31
N THR A 526 37.46 -56.20 41.88
CA THR A 526 38.36 -57.37 41.67
C THR A 526 38.41 -58.18 40.36
N THR A 527 39.50 -57.93 39.62
CA THR A 527 40.50 -58.82 38.94
C THR A 527 40.12 -60.01 38.03
N GLN A 528 40.87 -60.04 36.91
CA GLN A 528 41.20 -61.13 35.96
C GLN A 528 40.19 -61.45 34.84
N GLY A 529 40.63 -61.27 33.58
CA GLY A 529 40.02 -61.93 32.42
C GLY A 529 40.19 -61.19 31.09
N ALA A 530 40.90 -61.82 30.17
CA ALA A 530 41.29 -61.39 28.82
C ALA A 530 40.19 -60.80 27.90
N VAL A 531 40.65 -59.84 27.08
CA VAL A 531 40.38 -59.60 25.63
C VAL A 531 39.15 -60.25 25.00
N THR A 532 38.28 -59.41 24.41
CA THR A 532 37.69 -59.68 23.08
C THR A 532 37.39 -58.35 22.37
N VAL A 533 38.04 -58.14 21.23
CA VAL A 533 37.69 -57.15 20.20
C VAL A 533 36.65 -57.79 19.28
N CYS A 534 35.59 -57.08 18.93
CA CYS A 534 34.97 -57.25 17.61
C CYS A 534 34.27 -55.96 17.13
N PRO A 535 34.25 -55.71 15.81
CA PRO A 535 34.07 -54.38 15.20
C PRO A 535 32.71 -54.21 14.49
N ASP A 536 32.53 -53.01 13.94
CA ASP A 536 31.61 -52.60 12.87
C ASP A 536 30.10 -52.57 13.14
N LEU A 537 29.52 -51.39 12.89
CA LEU A 537 28.44 -51.21 11.92
C LEU A 537 28.38 -49.73 11.48
N ARG A 538 29.14 -49.45 10.41
CA ARG A 538 28.90 -48.32 9.48
C ARG A 538 27.65 -48.63 8.63
N ASN A 539 27.04 -47.57 8.11
CA ASN A 539 26.02 -47.50 7.05
C ASN A 539 24.57 -47.67 7.47
N LEU A 540 23.86 -46.54 7.62
CA LEU A 540 22.42 -46.42 7.32
C LEU A 540 22.13 -44.98 6.84
N TRP A 541 22.54 -44.68 5.60
CA TRP A 541 21.96 -43.64 4.74
C TRP A 541 21.76 -44.26 3.37
N CYS A 542 20.51 -44.36 2.90
CA CYS A 542 20.16 -44.47 1.48
C CYS A 542 18.64 -44.21 1.29
N SER A 543 18.36 -43.28 0.39
CA SER A 543 17.06 -42.80 -0.10
C SER A 543 16.20 -43.89 -0.77
N PRO A 544 14.87 -43.70 -0.89
CA PRO A 544 14.03 -44.62 -1.64
C PRO A 544 13.77 -44.13 -3.08
N THR A 545 14.09 -44.97 -4.08
CA THR A 545 13.48 -44.88 -5.42
C THR A 545 12.95 -46.25 -5.88
N SER A 546 11.63 -46.29 -6.09
CA SER A 546 10.84 -47.06 -7.07
C SER A 546 11.02 -48.58 -7.25
N ARG A 547 9.90 -49.33 -7.23
CA ARG A 547 9.35 -50.07 -8.40
C ARG A 547 8.07 -50.84 -8.06
N GLY A 548 7.12 -50.81 -8.99
CA GLY A 548 6.02 -51.76 -9.11
C GLY A 548 5.26 -51.53 -10.42
N ALA A 549 5.53 -52.35 -11.44
CA ALA A 549 4.92 -52.31 -12.76
C ALA A 549 4.19 -53.63 -13.06
N SER A 550 3.08 -53.57 -13.82
CA SER A 550 2.74 -54.56 -14.85
C SER A 550 1.53 -54.14 -15.71
N VAL A 551 1.63 -54.48 -16.99
CA VAL A 551 0.82 -54.15 -18.20
C VAL A 551 -0.39 -55.10 -18.36
N PRO A 552 -1.29 -54.97 -19.38
CA PRO A 552 -1.01 -55.54 -20.72
C PRO A 552 -1.51 -54.75 -21.96
N VAL A 553 -1.07 -55.25 -23.12
CA VAL A 553 -0.98 -54.72 -24.48
C VAL A 553 -2.20 -55.02 -25.38
N SER A 554 -2.39 -54.21 -26.43
CA SER A 554 -2.84 -54.50 -27.83
C SER A 554 -4.00 -53.59 -28.26
N GLY A 555 -4.08 -53.02 -29.46
CA GLY A 555 -3.23 -52.96 -30.65
C GLY A 555 -3.89 -52.00 -31.66
N SER A 556 -3.09 -51.32 -32.49
CA SER A 556 -3.54 -50.45 -33.59
C SER A 556 -4.11 -51.28 -34.77
N PRO A 557 -4.89 -50.72 -35.72
CA PRO A 557 -4.30 -49.89 -36.79
C PRO A 557 -5.17 -48.75 -37.39
N GLY A 558 -4.49 -47.62 -37.66
CA GLY A 558 -4.47 -46.81 -38.90
C GLY A 558 -5.71 -46.54 -39.78
N ARG A 559 -5.93 -45.23 -40.07
CA ARG A 559 -6.11 -44.53 -41.38
C ARG A 559 -6.98 -43.26 -41.14
N SER A 560 -6.46 -42.04 -41.35
CA SER A 560 -6.22 -41.32 -42.62
C SER A 560 -7.44 -40.55 -43.16
N ILE A 561 -7.34 -39.21 -43.03
CA ILE A 561 -7.78 -38.11 -43.92
C ILE A 561 -9.30 -37.87 -44.10
N ARG A 562 -9.77 -36.64 -43.76
CA ARG A 562 -10.33 -35.65 -44.71
C ARG A 562 -10.74 -34.33 -44.04
N HIS A 563 -10.29 -33.23 -44.66
CA HIS A 563 -10.82 -31.87 -44.56
C HIS A 563 -12.34 -31.81 -44.84
N SER A 564 -13.06 -30.90 -44.17
CA SER A 564 -14.21 -30.15 -44.72
C SER A 564 -14.69 -29.03 -43.78
N LEU A 565 -14.51 -27.79 -44.22
CA LEU A 565 -15.40 -26.63 -44.01
C LEU A 565 -15.77 -26.15 -45.43
N PRO A 566 -16.77 -25.27 -45.66
CA PRO A 566 -18.04 -25.03 -44.98
C PRO A 566 -19.22 -25.02 -46.00
N THR A 567 -20.48 -24.88 -45.56
CA THR A 567 -21.54 -24.35 -46.46
C THR A 567 -22.66 -23.65 -45.68
N PRO A 568 -23.20 -22.52 -46.18
CA PRO A 568 -24.13 -21.64 -45.47
C PRO A 568 -25.60 -21.95 -45.81
N THR A 569 -26.51 -21.59 -44.91
CA THR A 569 -27.95 -21.52 -45.19
C THR A 569 -28.41 -20.07 -45.27
N ARG A 570 -29.28 -19.83 -46.26
CA ARG A 570 -29.74 -18.55 -46.78
C ARG A 570 -31.24 -18.41 -46.50
N ARG A 571 -31.63 -17.26 -45.93
CA ARG A 571 -32.86 -16.44 -46.08
C ARG A 571 -34.28 -17.04 -46.04
N GLY A 572 -35.15 -16.28 -45.34
CA GLY A 572 -36.57 -16.02 -45.62
C GLY A 572 -37.34 -15.79 -44.31
N ARG A 573 -38.03 -14.67 -44.02
CA ARG A 573 -38.60 -13.56 -44.79
C ARG A 573 -38.42 -12.24 -44.05
#